data_AF-A0A7S0BVU5-F1
#
_entry.id   AF-A0A7S0BVU5-F1
#
_cell.length_a   1.000
_cell.length_b   1.000
_cell.length_c   1.000
_cell.angle_alpha   90.00
_cell.angle_beta   90.00
_cell.angle_gamma   90.00
#
_symmetry.space_group_name_H-M   'P 1'
#
loop_
_entity.id
_entity.type
_entity.pdbx_description
1 polymer ?
#
loop_
_entity_poly.entity_id
_entity_poly.type
_entity_poly.pdbx_seq_one_letter_code
_entity_poly.pdbx_strand_id
1 'polypeptide(L)'
;KIYNKCTLFISKKNSNADQIASELLEMVAKNRNIIFIEDIETYFSKDKFHFGREEFFLLYLNNEVFIDTNDTLVKQVKDAIKGGLKVILVHETDIQNGGVPFDRIFAQTPREL
;
A
#
# COMPACT_ATOMS: atom_id res chain seq x y z
N LYS A 1 8.46 -20.74 -5.03
CA LYS A 1 9.75 -20.23 -4.51
C LYS A 1 9.43 -19.43 -3.26
N ILE A 2 10.10 -19.69 -2.14
CA ILE A 2 10.02 -18.80 -0.97
C ILE A 2 11.04 -17.70 -1.24
N TYR A 3 10.58 -16.47 -1.42
CA TYR A 3 11.49 -15.33 -1.52
C TYR A 3 11.72 -14.79 -0.11
N ASN A 4 12.98 -14.63 0.27
CA ASN A 4 13.36 -14.09 1.58
C ASN A 4 13.45 -12.56 1.59
N LYS A 5 12.92 -11.90 0.54
CA LYS A 5 12.96 -10.46 0.33
C LYS A 5 11.66 -10.00 -0.32
N CYS A 6 11.23 -8.77 -0.03
CA CYS A 6 10.07 -8.18 -0.68
C CYS A 6 10.25 -6.69 -0.96
N THR A 7 9.54 -6.20 -1.98
CA THR A 7 9.29 -4.79 -2.20
C THR A 7 7.87 -4.48 -1.71
N LEU A 8 7.76 -3.51 -0.82
CA LEU A 8 6.52 -2.95 -0.33
C LEU A 8 6.29 -1.61 -1.01
N PHE A 9 5.38 -1.57 -1.97
CA PHE A 9 4.97 -0.35 -2.62
C PHE A 9 4.03 0.45 -1.71
N ILE A 10 4.15 1.77 -1.75
CA ILE A 10 3.29 2.72 -1.06
C ILE A 10 2.83 3.81 -2.03
N SER A 11 1.68 4.42 -1.78
CA SER A 11 1.22 5.59 -2.53
C SER A 11 1.40 6.85 -1.71
N LYS A 12 1.98 7.90 -2.33
CA LYS A 12 2.00 9.26 -1.76
C LYS A 12 0.61 9.89 -1.63
N LYS A 13 -0.42 9.28 -2.23
CA LYS A 13 -1.83 9.71 -2.11
C LYS A 13 -2.58 8.94 -1.02
N ASN A 14 -1.93 8.02 -0.33
CA ASN A 14 -2.49 7.30 0.78
C ASN A 14 -1.79 7.73 2.07
N SER A 15 -2.36 8.73 2.74
CA SER A 15 -1.81 9.30 3.97
C SER A 15 -1.51 8.18 4.98
N ASN A 16 -0.33 8.25 5.61
CA ASN A 16 0.18 7.33 6.63
C ASN A 16 0.68 5.96 6.17
N ALA A 17 0.47 5.56 4.91
CA ALA A 17 1.03 4.32 4.38
C ALA A 17 2.57 4.31 4.41
N ASP A 18 3.19 5.47 4.21
CA ASP A 18 4.64 5.69 4.28
C ASP A 18 5.18 5.55 5.70
N GLN A 19 4.47 6.06 6.70
CA GLN A 19 4.84 5.93 8.11
C GLN A 19 4.82 4.46 8.53
N ILE A 20 3.72 3.74 8.30
CA ILE A 20 3.61 2.31 8.64
C ILE A 20 4.68 1.48 7.94
N ALA A 21 4.94 1.75 6.66
CA ALA A 21 6.00 1.06 5.92
C ALA A 21 7.38 1.33 6.54
N SER A 22 7.65 2.58 6.94
CA SER A 22 8.92 2.98 7.55
C SER A 22 9.12 2.34 8.93
N GLU A 23 8.08 2.31 9.77
CA GLU A 23 8.12 1.63 11.08
C GLU A 23 8.41 0.12 10.91
N LEU A 24 7.74 -0.53 9.94
CA LEU A 24 8.00 -1.92 9.61
C LEU A 24 9.46 -2.13 9.16
N LEU A 25 9.98 -1.23 8.31
CA LEU A 25 11.36 -1.28 7.87
C LEU A 25 12.33 -1.11 9.05
N GLU A 26 12.12 -0.17 9.96
CA GLU A 26 12.98 0.02 11.12
C GLU A 26 13.01 -1.21 12.05
N MET A 27 11.86 -1.85 12.25
CA MET A 27 11.75 -3.09 13.02
C MET A 27 12.53 -4.25 12.37
N VAL A 28 12.51 -4.34 11.04
CA VAL A 28 13.10 -5.44 10.28
C VAL A 28 14.58 -5.19 9.93
N ALA A 29 14.96 -3.94 9.66
CA ALA A 29 16.30 -3.50 9.29
C ALA A 29 17.31 -3.67 10.44
N LYS A 30 16.84 -3.64 11.71
CA LYS A 30 17.67 -4.06 12.85
C LYS A 30 18.20 -5.49 12.72
N ASN A 31 17.61 -6.32 11.84
CA ASN A 31 17.98 -7.72 11.72
C ASN A 31 18.43 -8.15 10.32
N ARG A 32 17.76 -7.82 9.20
CA ARG A 32 18.18 -8.25 7.84
C ARG A 32 17.57 -7.32 6.77
N ASN A 33 18.36 -6.74 5.87
CA ASN A 33 17.91 -5.91 4.72
C ASN A 33 17.04 -6.71 3.71
N ILE A 34 15.80 -7.01 4.09
CA ILE A 34 14.89 -7.90 3.34
C ILE A 34 13.66 -7.18 2.79
N ILE A 35 13.29 -6.02 3.35
CA ILE A 35 12.18 -5.19 2.88
C ILE A 35 12.73 -3.97 2.17
N PHE A 36 12.18 -3.65 1.01
CA PHE A 36 12.45 -2.44 0.25
C PHE A 36 11.15 -1.65 0.13
N ILE A 37 11.17 -0.35 0.38
CA ILE A 37 10.00 0.52 0.21
C ILE A 37 10.18 1.32 -1.07
N GLU A 38 9.19 1.29 -1.95
CA GLU A 38 9.18 2.08 -3.19
C GLU A 38 7.82 2.76 -3.40
N ASP A 39 7.81 3.85 -4.15
CA ASP A 39 6.57 4.50 -4.58
C ASP A 39 5.88 3.61 -5.63
N ILE A 40 4.56 3.43 -5.54
CA ILE A 40 3.78 2.61 -6.47
C ILE A 40 3.91 3.07 -7.93
N GLU A 41 4.22 4.34 -8.19
CA GLU A 41 4.50 4.83 -9.55
C GLU A 41 5.69 4.11 -10.21
N THR A 42 6.65 3.62 -9.41
CA THR A 42 7.81 2.85 -9.92
C THR A 42 7.43 1.45 -10.40
N TYR A 43 6.33 0.88 -9.90
CA TYR A 43 5.79 -0.40 -10.38
C TYR A 43 5.22 -0.23 -11.80
N PHE A 44 4.58 0.90 -12.09
CA PHE A 44 3.94 1.15 -13.39
C PHE A 44 4.91 1.57 -14.49
N SER A 45 6.10 2.06 -14.15
CA SER A 45 7.07 2.56 -15.14
C SER A 45 7.79 1.45 -15.94
N LYS A 46 7.51 0.16 -15.70
CA LYS A 46 8.03 -1.02 -16.44
C LYS A 46 9.56 -1.19 -16.46
N ASP A 47 10.32 -0.31 -15.84
CA ASP A 47 11.79 -0.33 -15.85
C ASP A 47 12.41 -1.21 -14.74
N LYS A 48 11.60 -1.76 -13.82
CA LYS A 48 12.09 -2.53 -12.68
C LYS A 48 11.36 -3.87 -12.53
N PHE A 49 12.00 -4.94 -12.97
CA PHE A 49 11.69 -6.27 -12.46
C PHE A 49 12.44 -6.48 -11.14
N HIS A 50 11.73 -6.63 -10.02
CA HIS A 50 12.35 -6.97 -8.75
C HIS A 50 12.63 -8.47 -8.67
N PHE A 51 13.57 -8.95 -9.49
CA PHE A 51 13.90 -10.37 -9.57
C PHE A 51 14.33 -10.91 -8.20
N GLY A 52 13.70 -11.99 -7.76
CA GLY A 52 14.01 -12.60 -6.46
C GLY A 52 13.35 -11.93 -5.25
N ARG A 53 12.34 -11.08 -5.46
CA ARG A 53 11.55 -10.46 -4.38
C ARG A 53 10.06 -10.74 -4.59
N GLU A 54 9.30 -10.86 -3.50
CA GLU A 54 7.84 -10.71 -3.59
C GLU A 54 7.48 -9.22 -3.62
N GLU A 55 6.37 -8.90 -4.26
CA GLU A 55 5.89 -7.54 -4.43
C GLU A 55 4.53 -7.40 -3.74
N PHE A 56 4.38 -6.36 -2.92
CA PHE A 56 3.16 -6.05 -2.19
C PHE A 56 2.83 -4.57 -2.34
N PHE A 57 1.56 -4.22 -2.32
CA PHE A 57 1.10 -2.84 -2.21
C PHE A 57 0.43 -2.63 -0.85
N LEU A 58 0.94 -1.71 -0.04
CA LEU A 58 0.31 -1.36 1.23
C LEU A 58 -0.73 -0.26 1.00
N LEU A 59 -1.97 -0.55 1.38
CA LEU A 59 -3.08 0.39 1.37
C LEU A 59 -3.58 0.58 2.81
N TYR A 60 -3.35 1.77 3.34
CA TYR A 60 -3.82 2.22 4.64
C TYR A 60 -5.27 2.74 4.52
N LEU A 61 -6.15 2.23 5.38
CA LEU A 61 -7.58 2.48 5.35
C LEU A 61 -7.99 3.32 6.56
N ASN A 62 -8.38 4.56 6.31
CA ASN A 62 -8.95 5.47 7.30
C ASN A 62 -10.23 6.12 6.74
N ASN A 63 -10.80 7.08 7.46
CA ASN A 63 -11.96 7.87 7.04
C ASN A 63 -11.73 8.77 5.82
N GLU A 64 -10.51 8.82 5.29
CA GLU A 64 -10.10 9.65 4.15
C GLU A 64 -9.64 8.82 2.94
N VAL A 65 -9.65 7.48 3.04
CA VAL A 65 -9.23 6.65 1.90
C VAL A 65 -10.22 6.81 0.74
N PHE A 66 -9.67 7.08 -0.45
CA PHE A 66 -10.39 7.36 -1.71
C PHE A 66 -11.16 8.69 -1.78
N ILE A 67 -10.85 9.68 -0.94
CA ILE A 67 -11.45 11.03 -1.04
C ILE A 67 -10.61 11.97 -1.95
N ASP A 68 -9.56 11.47 -2.59
CA ASP A 68 -8.68 12.30 -3.42
C ASP A 68 -9.39 12.80 -4.70
N THR A 69 -9.30 14.11 -4.98
CA THR A 69 -10.08 14.77 -6.04
C THR A 69 -9.80 14.29 -7.46
N ASN A 70 -8.68 13.59 -7.65
CA ASN A 70 -8.18 13.19 -8.96
C ASN A 70 -8.27 11.67 -9.17
N ASP A 71 -8.93 10.94 -8.27
CA ASP A 71 -9.04 9.47 -8.27
C ASP A 71 -7.68 8.76 -8.48
N THR A 72 -6.61 9.38 -8.01
CA THR A 72 -5.25 8.92 -8.23
C THR A 72 -5.00 7.64 -7.46
N LEU A 73 -5.43 7.58 -6.19
CA LEU A 73 -5.28 6.38 -5.39
C LEU A 73 -6.15 5.25 -5.96
N VAL A 74 -7.37 5.58 -6.41
CA VAL A 74 -8.28 4.62 -7.06
C VAL A 74 -7.62 3.99 -8.29
N LYS A 75 -7.04 4.81 -9.17
CA LYS A 75 -6.34 4.35 -10.37
C LYS A 75 -5.15 3.46 -10.02
N GLN A 76 -4.33 3.86 -9.04
CA GLN A 76 -3.17 3.08 -8.60
C GLN A 76 -3.59 1.71 -8.02
N VAL A 77 -4.63 1.66 -7.18
CA VAL A 77 -5.15 0.39 -6.64
C VAL A 77 -5.68 -0.50 -7.77
N LYS A 78 -6.43 0.08 -8.71
CA LYS A 78 -6.96 -0.64 -9.88
C LYS A 78 -5.87 -1.24 -10.75
N ASP A 79 -4.83 -0.45 -11.05
CA ASP A 79 -3.72 -0.87 -11.89
C ASP A 79 -2.84 -1.91 -11.17
N ALA A 80 -2.66 -1.78 -9.85
CA ALA A 80 -1.99 -2.79 -9.01
C ALA A 80 -2.75 -4.14 -9.03
N ILE A 81 -4.08 -4.12 -8.83
CA ILE A 81 -4.91 -5.33 -8.89
C ILE A 81 -4.82 -5.99 -10.28
N LYS A 82 -4.93 -5.20 -11.36
CA LYS A 82 -4.79 -5.71 -12.73
C LYS A 82 -3.40 -6.28 -13.01
N GLY A 83 -2.36 -5.71 -12.41
CA GLY A 83 -0.98 -6.20 -12.48
C GLY A 83 -0.74 -7.48 -11.67
N GLY A 84 -1.71 -7.93 -10.88
CA GLY A 84 -1.58 -9.10 -10.00
C GLY A 84 -0.76 -8.82 -8.73
N LEU A 85 -0.57 -7.55 -8.38
CA LEU A 85 0.14 -7.14 -7.18
C LEU A 85 -0.69 -7.50 -5.94
N LYS A 86 -0.07 -8.12 -4.93
CA LYS A 86 -0.75 -8.47 -3.68
C LYS A 86 -1.00 -7.21 -2.87
N VAL A 87 -2.26 -6.90 -2.54
CA VAL A 87 -2.60 -5.72 -1.75
C VAL A 87 -2.73 -6.10 -0.28
N ILE A 88 -2.03 -5.38 0.60
CA ILE A 88 -2.11 -5.48 2.05
C ILE A 88 -2.97 -4.32 2.53
N LEU A 89 -4.09 -4.64 3.18
CA LEU A 89 -4.96 -3.66 3.79
C LEU A 89 -4.57 -3.45 5.25
N VAL A 90 -4.20 -2.22 5.60
CA VAL A 90 -3.92 -1.83 6.99
C VAL A 90 -5.03 -0.91 7.45
N HIS A 91 -5.83 -1.34 8.40
CA HIS A 91 -6.97 -0.58 8.89
C HIS A 91 -6.61 0.26 10.11
N GLU A 92 -6.90 1.56 10.05
CA GLU A 92 -6.79 2.42 11.23
C GLU A 92 -7.92 2.13 12.22
N THR A 93 -7.56 1.85 13.46
CA THR A 93 -8.48 1.49 14.54
C THR A 93 -8.64 2.60 15.57
N ASP A 94 -7.71 3.55 15.61
CA ASP A 94 -7.77 4.75 16.45
C ASP A 94 -8.60 5.84 15.78
N ILE A 95 -9.73 6.14 16.38
CA ILE A 95 -10.67 7.17 15.95
C ILE A 95 -9.99 8.56 15.89
N GLN A 96 -9.02 8.84 16.76
CA GLN A 96 -8.29 10.11 16.75
C GLN A 96 -7.41 10.28 15.51
N ASN A 97 -7.02 9.17 14.88
CA ASN A 97 -6.21 9.13 13.66
C ASN A 97 -7.04 8.78 12.40
N GLY A 98 -8.37 8.93 12.47
CA GLY A 98 -9.26 8.70 11.34
C GLY A 98 -9.81 7.26 11.24
N GLY A 99 -9.64 6.45 12.28
CA GLY A 99 -10.21 5.11 12.34
C GLY A 99 -11.74 5.11 12.27
N VAL A 100 -12.29 4.23 11.44
CA VAL A 100 -13.74 4.07 11.23
C VAL A 100 -14.12 2.60 11.03
N PRO A 101 -15.36 2.18 11.30
CA PRO A 101 -15.81 0.82 10.98
C PRO A 101 -15.65 0.49 9.49
N PHE A 102 -15.43 -0.80 9.18
CA PHE A 102 -15.30 -1.27 7.79
C PHE A 102 -16.48 -0.89 6.90
N ASP A 103 -17.71 -0.85 7.43
CA ASP A 103 -18.89 -0.42 6.66
C ASP A 103 -18.72 0.99 6.07
N ARG A 104 -18.04 1.89 6.80
CA ARG A 104 -17.71 3.23 6.29
C ARG A 104 -16.66 3.17 5.19
N ILE A 105 -15.66 2.30 5.33
CA ILE A 105 -14.64 2.07 4.29
C ILE A 105 -15.28 1.51 3.01
N PHE A 106 -16.20 0.55 3.13
CA PHE A 106 -16.91 0.00 1.96
C PHE A 106 -17.78 1.05 1.27
N ALA A 107 -18.44 1.93 2.04
CA ALA A 107 -19.28 2.98 1.48
C ALA A 107 -18.50 4.02 0.64
N GLN A 108 -17.23 4.26 0.95
CA GLN A 108 -16.33 5.15 0.20
C GLN A 108 -15.48 4.43 -0.85
N THR A 109 -15.45 3.09 -0.85
CA THR A 109 -14.69 2.31 -1.83
C THR A 109 -15.35 2.43 -3.22
N PRO A 110 -14.62 2.85 -4.26
CA PRO A 110 -15.13 2.88 -5.63
C PRO A 110 -15.69 1.52 -6.06
N ARG A 111 -16.83 1.50 -6.75
CA ARG A 111 -17.54 0.25 -7.10
C ARG A 111 -16.75 -0.69 -8.02
N GLU A 112 -15.79 -0.15 -8.76
CA GLU A 112 -14.92 -0.92 -9.63
C GLU A 112 -13.74 -1.62 -8.94
N LEU A 113 -13.54 -1.37 -7.64
CA LEU A 113 -12.54 -2.01 -6.78
C LEU A 113 -13.21 -3.08 -5.91
#